data_AF-U2J8Z4-F1
#
_entry.id   AF-U2J8Z4-F1
#
_cell.length_a   1.000
_cell.length_b   1.000
_cell.length_c   1.000
_cell.angle_alpha   90.00
_cell.angle_beta   90.00
_cell.angle_gamma   90.00
#
_symmetry.space_group_name_H-M   'P 1'
#
loop_
_entity.id
_entity.type
_entity.pdbx_description
1 polymer ?
#
loop_
_entity_poly.entity_id
_entity_poly.type
_entity_poly.pdbx_seq_one_letter_code
_entity_poly.pdbx_strand_id
1 'polypeptide(L)'
;MENKRINGNDLLAIGYKENHAMGVALKINKRRLGFTREQMLANFKAVLTDPNEFLTDEVFKPLAEVLLLQDSIMDECIPLRDESLAYRVFGEEHIEAGARKQMDIAMRLPVTVTGALMPDAHQGYGLPIGGVLATDNAVIPY
;
A
#
# COMPACT_ATOMS: atom_id res chain seq x y z
N MET A 1 -4.85 14.62 37.52
CA MET A 1 -4.78 14.69 36.05
C MET A 1 -4.49 13.29 35.56
N GLU A 2 -5.41 12.68 34.82
CA GLU A 2 -5.29 11.28 34.40
C GLU A 2 -4.02 11.07 33.58
N ASN A 3 -3.23 10.07 33.97
CA ASN A 3 -2.02 9.63 33.29
C ASN A 3 -2.40 8.88 31.99
N LYS A 4 -2.97 9.62 31.02
CA LYS A 4 -3.53 9.07 29.79
C LYS A 4 -2.40 8.68 28.86
N ARG A 5 -2.16 7.37 28.77
CA ARG A 5 -1.17 6.79 27.85
C ARG A 5 -1.52 7.14 26.39
N ILE A 6 -0.50 7.42 25.59
CA ILE A 6 -0.63 7.62 24.14
C ILE A 6 -1.27 6.38 23.52
N ASN A 7 -2.31 6.59 22.72
CA ASN A 7 -3.05 5.56 21.99
C ASN A 7 -3.00 5.79 20.47
N GLY A 8 -3.65 4.92 19.69
CA GLY A 8 -3.66 5.02 18.23
C GLY A 8 -4.23 6.35 17.71
N ASN A 9 -5.29 6.88 18.33
CA ASN A 9 -5.89 8.15 17.91
C ASN A 9 -4.94 9.33 18.09
N ASP A 10 -4.10 9.31 19.13
CA ASP A 10 -3.07 10.32 19.34
C ASP A 10 -2.01 10.27 18.22
N LEU A 11 -1.64 9.07 17.76
CA LEU A 11 -0.68 8.88 16.66
C LEU A 11 -1.27 9.28 15.31
N LEU A 12 -2.53 8.94 15.05
CA LEU A 12 -3.26 9.38 13.85
C LEU A 12 -3.32 10.92 13.79
N ALA A 13 -3.56 11.59 14.92
CA ALA A 13 -3.61 13.05 15.00
C ALA A 13 -2.28 13.75 14.67
N ILE A 14 -1.14 13.06 14.79
CA ILE A 14 0.19 13.59 14.44
C ILE A 14 0.69 13.10 13.06
N GLY A 15 -0.14 12.36 12.31
CA GLY A 15 0.13 11.99 10.91
C GLY A 15 0.51 10.54 10.66
N TYR A 16 0.48 9.66 11.67
CA TYR A 16 0.68 8.22 11.42
C TYR A 16 -0.48 7.63 10.62
N LYS A 17 -0.17 6.61 9.82
CA LYS A 17 -1.17 5.74 9.18
C LYS A 17 -1.41 4.50 10.04
N GLU A 18 -2.59 3.90 9.92
CA GLU A 18 -2.92 2.63 10.58
C GLU A 18 -2.17 1.46 9.90
N ASN A 19 -0.89 1.33 10.23
CA ASN A 19 0.02 0.36 9.63
C ASN A 19 1.05 -0.17 10.65
N HIS A 20 2.06 -0.91 10.16
CA HIS A 20 3.10 -1.47 11.02
C HIS A 20 3.87 -0.42 11.85
N ALA A 21 4.15 0.76 11.29
CA ALA A 21 4.87 1.84 11.97
C ALA A 21 4.11 2.33 13.22
N MET A 22 2.78 2.47 13.14
CA MET A 22 1.95 2.80 14.30
C MET A 22 2.04 1.73 15.39
N GLY A 23 2.03 0.45 15.00
CA GLY A 23 2.21 -0.66 15.95
C GLY A 23 3.55 -0.61 16.68
N VAL A 24 4.63 -0.27 15.97
CA VAL A 24 5.98 -0.08 16.54
C VAL A 24 6.03 1.11 17.48
N ALA A 25 5.45 2.25 17.11
CA ALA A 25 5.37 3.43 17.97
C ALA A 25 4.61 3.13 19.28
N LEU A 26 3.48 2.43 19.21
CA LEU A 26 2.74 1.99 20.40
C LEU A 26 3.53 1.01 21.27
N LYS A 27 4.36 0.14 20.66
CA LYS A 27 5.24 -0.77 21.40
C LYS A 27 6.36 -0.02 22.12
N ILE A 28 6.93 1.01 21.50
CA ILE A 28 7.92 1.91 22.13
C ILE A 28 7.28 2.66 23.29
N ASN A 29 6.09 3.23 23.11
CA ASN A 29 5.37 3.97 24.15
C ASN A 29 5.01 3.12 25.39
N LYS A 30 4.88 1.79 25.25
CA LYS A 30 4.66 0.89 26.40
C LYS A 30 5.90 0.78 27.31
N ARG A 31 7.08 1.16 26.83
CA ARG A 31 8.33 1.15 27.61
C ARG A 31 8.36 2.37 28.54
N ARG A 32 8.81 2.19 29.78
CA ARG A 32 8.94 3.27 30.77
C ARG A 32 10.22 4.08 30.53
N LEU A 33 10.21 4.92 29.51
CA LEU A 33 11.37 5.65 29.01
C LEU A 33 11.66 6.97 29.75
N GLY A 34 10.81 7.36 30.72
CA GLY A 34 10.98 8.59 31.49
C GLY A 34 10.50 9.87 30.79
N PHE A 35 10.07 9.78 29.51
CA PHE A 35 9.47 10.91 28.79
C PHE A 35 8.07 11.25 29.29
N THR A 36 7.73 12.55 29.27
CA THR A 36 6.34 13.00 29.41
C THR A 36 5.55 12.66 28.14
N ARG A 37 4.21 12.67 28.23
CA ARG A 37 3.34 12.45 27.06
C ARG A 37 3.66 13.40 25.91
N GLU A 38 3.88 14.67 26.23
CA GLU A 38 4.16 15.72 25.23
C GLU A 38 5.51 15.50 24.55
N GLN A 39 6.56 15.19 25.33
CA GLN A 39 7.88 14.85 24.80
C GLN A 39 7.82 13.61 23.90
N MET A 40 7.07 12.60 24.30
CA MET A 40 6.92 11.37 23.54
C MET A 40 6.19 11.61 22.21
N LEU A 41 5.09 12.38 22.22
CA LEU A 41 4.42 12.78 20.96
C LEU A 41 5.31 13.65 20.07
N ALA A 42 6.11 14.54 20.65
CA ALA A 42 7.08 15.34 19.90
C ALA A 42 8.14 14.46 19.22
N ASN A 43 8.68 13.47 19.95
CA ASN A 43 9.65 12.52 19.39
C ASN A 43 9.03 11.66 18.29
N PHE A 44 7.81 11.13 18.46
CA PHE A 44 7.14 10.40 17.39
C PHE A 44 6.91 11.26 16.15
N LYS A 45 6.52 12.53 16.34
CA LYS A 45 6.38 13.46 15.22
C LYS A 45 7.72 13.75 14.53
N ALA A 46 8.81 13.88 15.31
CA ALA A 46 10.15 14.09 14.76
C ALA A 46 10.62 12.87 13.95
N VAL A 47 10.48 11.65 14.49
CA VAL A 47 10.81 10.40 13.79
C VAL A 47 9.97 10.22 12.53
N LEU A 48 8.70 10.62 12.55
CA LEU A 48 7.84 10.59 11.35
C LEU A 48 8.26 11.62 10.29
N THR A 49 8.83 12.76 10.70
CA THR A 49 9.21 13.85 9.79
C THR A 49 10.57 13.62 9.17
N ASP A 50 11.55 13.16 9.96
CA ASP A 50 12.88 12.79 9.49
C ASP A 50 13.36 11.50 10.18
N PRO A 51 13.01 10.33 9.65
CA PRO A 51 13.45 9.06 10.20
C PRO A 51 14.98 8.88 10.23
N ASN A 52 15.72 9.55 9.34
CA ASN A 52 17.16 9.32 9.18
C ASN A 52 17.96 9.75 10.41
N GLU A 53 17.55 10.83 11.08
CA GLU A 53 18.21 11.32 12.29
C GLU A 53 18.16 10.33 13.46
N PHE A 54 17.21 9.39 13.44
CA PHE A 54 16.97 8.44 14.53
C PHE A 54 17.57 7.05 14.28
N LEU A 55 18.34 6.86 13.22
CA LEU A 55 18.98 5.58 12.89
C LEU A 55 20.01 5.11 13.93
N THR A 56 20.57 6.04 14.71
CA THR A 56 21.52 5.74 15.80
C THR A 56 20.88 5.77 17.19
N ASP A 57 19.59 6.13 17.30
CA ASP A 57 18.90 6.26 18.58
C ASP A 57 18.45 4.89 19.11
N GLU A 58 18.84 4.53 20.34
CA GLU A 58 18.53 3.21 20.91
C GLU A 58 17.03 2.93 21.09
N VAL A 59 16.21 3.97 21.21
CA VAL A 59 14.77 3.88 21.48
C VAL A 59 13.98 3.92 20.18
N PHE A 60 14.31 4.85 19.29
CA PHE A 60 13.54 5.19 18.10
C PHE A 60 14.04 4.56 16.80
N LYS A 61 15.27 4.04 16.77
CA LYS A 61 15.80 3.32 15.60
C LYS A 61 14.84 2.29 15.00
N PRO A 62 14.17 1.41 15.77
CA PRO A 62 13.25 0.43 15.18
C PRO A 62 12.05 1.05 14.46
N LEU A 63 11.63 2.25 14.89
CA LEU A 63 10.54 2.98 14.24
C LEU A 63 11.04 3.69 12.98
N ALA A 64 12.23 4.28 13.05
CA ALA A 64 12.89 4.90 11.90
C ALA A 64 13.14 3.90 10.77
N GLU A 65 13.68 2.71 11.08
CA GLU A 65 13.93 1.65 10.09
C GLU A 65 12.64 1.21 9.39
N VAL A 66 11.53 1.10 10.12
CA VAL A 66 10.23 0.74 9.54
C VAL A 66 9.70 1.83 8.61
N LEU A 67 9.84 3.10 8.98
CA LEU A 67 9.39 4.21 8.14
C LEU A 67 10.22 4.30 6.87
N LEU A 68 11.55 4.20 6.96
CA LEU A 68 12.43 4.21 5.80
C LEU A 68 12.19 3.02 4.86
N LEU A 69 11.94 1.83 5.42
CA LEU A 69 11.60 0.66 4.62
C LEU A 69 10.23 0.82 3.92
N GLN A 70 9.26 1.46 4.59
CA GLN A 70 7.96 1.73 3.97
C GLN A 70 8.09 2.72 2.81
N ASP A 71 8.87 3.79 3.00
CA ASP A 71 9.13 4.77 1.96
C ASP A 71 9.87 4.13 0.78
N SER A 72 10.89 3.30 1.03
CA SER A 72 11.61 2.60 -0.05
C SER A 72 10.70 1.64 -0.84
N ILE A 73 9.82 0.89 -0.16
CA ILE A 73 8.87 0.00 -0.83
C ILE A 73 7.86 0.81 -1.66
N MET A 74 7.41 1.96 -1.14
CA MET A 74 6.50 2.84 -1.88
C MET A 74 7.17 3.43 -3.11
N ASP A 75 8.43 3.83 -3.02
CA ASP A 75 9.22 4.34 -4.16
C ASP A 75 9.47 3.27 -5.23
N GLU A 76 9.62 2.01 -4.84
CA GLU A 76 9.76 0.87 -5.76
C GLU A 76 8.42 0.42 -6.38
N CYS A 77 7.29 0.89 -5.85
CA CYS A 77 5.98 0.47 -6.32
C CYS A 77 5.57 1.24 -7.58
N ILE A 78 5.44 0.53 -8.70
CA ILE A 78 5.00 1.14 -9.95
C ILE A 78 3.47 1.29 -9.93
N PRO A 79 2.93 2.53 -10.02
CA PRO A 79 1.49 2.75 -9.98
C PRO A 79 0.81 2.19 -11.24
N LEU A 80 -0.47 1.81 -11.08
CA LEU A 80 -1.34 1.56 -12.22
C LEU A 80 -1.61 2.86 -12.98
N ARG A 81 -1.94 2.75 -14.28
CA ARG A 81 -2.50 3.85 -15.05
C ARG A 81 -3.81 4.32 -14.39
N ASP A 82 -4.09 5.62 -14.45
CA ASP A 82 -5.35 6.16 -13.92
C ASP A 82 -6.55 5.62 -14.70
N GLU A 83 -6.42 5.55 -16.02
CA GLU A 83 -7.44 5.03 -16.93
C GLU A 83 -7.06 3.66 -17.49
N SER A 84 -8.08 2.84 -17.70
CA SER A 84 -7.94 1.55 -18.39
C SER A 84 -7.73 1.77 -19.88
N LEU A 85 -6.77 1.07 -20.47
CA LEU A 85 -6.64 1.02 -21.92
C LEU A 85 -7.87 0.36 -22.56
N ALA A 86 -8.28 0.85 -23.73
CA ALA A 86 -9.35 0.21 -24.49
C ALA A 86 -8.92 -1.19 -24.96
N TYR A 87 -9.86 -2.13 -24.94
CA TYR A 87 -9.67 -3.50 -25.41
C TYR A 87 -10.86 -3.95 -26.25
N ARG A 88 -10.64 -4.97 -27.08
CA ARG A 88 -11.70 -5.52 -27.93
C ARG A 88 -12.59 -6.44 -27.12
N VAL A 89 -13.90 -6.38 -27.35
CA VAL A 89 -14.88 -7.25 -26.71
C VAL A 89 -15.65 -8.01 -27.78
N PHE A 90 -15.78 -9.32 -27.59
CA PHE A 90 -16.52 -10.22 -28.47
C PHE A 90 -17.65 -10.87 -27.68
N GLY A 91 -18.89 -10.86 -28.21
CA GLY A 91 -20.05 -11.49 -27.54
C GLY A 91 -20.36 -10.87 -26.18
N GLU A 92 -20.45 -9.54 -26.14
CA GLU A 92 -20.63 -8.73 -24.93
C GLU A 92 -21.74 -9.22 -24.00
N GLU A 93 -22.83 -9.71 -24.58
CA GLU A 93 -24.02 -10.25 -23.91
C GLU A 93 -23.77 -11.52 -23.08
N HIS A 94 -22.66 -12.21 -23.32
CA HIS A 94 -22.31 -13.47 -22.66
C HIS A 94 -21.22 -13.32 -21.60
N ILE A 95 -20.65 -12.12 -21.46
CA ILE A 95 -19.52 -11.86 -20.58
C ILE A 95 -19.99 -11.48 -19.17
N GLU A 96 -19.44 -12.16 -18.17
CA GLU A 96 -19.73 -11.85 -16.77
C GLU A 96 -19.18 -10.48 -16.34
N ALA A 97 -19.91 -9.79 -15.46
CA ALA A 97 -19.45 -8.53 -14.89
C ALA A 97 -18.13 -8.65 -14.11
N GLY A 98 -17.87 -9.81 -13.48
CA GLY A 98 -16.61 -10.09 -12.80
C GLY A 98 -15.42 -10.13 -13.76
N ALA A 99 -15.62 -10.71 -14.95
CA ALA A 99 -14.59 -10.80 -15.96
C ALA A 99 -14.19 -9.43 -16.50
N ARG A 100 -15.17 -8.57 -16.77
CA ARG A 100 -14.93 -7.17 -17.21
C ARG A 100 -14.13 -6.39 -16.19
N LYS A 101 -14.50 -6.45 -14.92
CA LYS A 101 -13.75 -5.77 -13.85
C LYS A 101 -12.30 -6.23 -13.77
N GLN A 102 -12.04 -7.51 -13.93
CA GLN A 102 -10.67 -8.05 -13.95
C GLN A 102 -9.90 -7.55 -15.18
N MET A 103 -10.52 -7.56 -16.36
CA MET A 103 -9.92 -7.03 -17.58
C MET A 103 -9.61 -5.53 -17.45
N ASP A 104 -10.53 -4.74 -16.90
CA ASP A 104 -10.35 -3.30 -16.68
C ASP A 104 -9.16 -3.02 -15.74
N ILE A 105 -8.93 -3.86 -14.73
CA ILE A 105 -7.75 -3.75 -13.85
C ILE A 105 -6.48 -4.14 -14.61
N ALA A 106 -6.50 -5.26 -15.34
CA ALA A 106 -5.35 -5.74 -16.12
C ALA A 106 -4.91 -4.72 -17.19
N MET A 107 -5.86 -4.03 -17.82
CA MET A 107 -5.61 -2.99 -18.82
C MET A 107 -5.02 -1.70 -18.24
N ARG A 108 -4.97 -1.55 -16.91
CA ARG A 108 -4.28 -0.45 -16.21
C ARG A 108 -2.84 -0.78 -15.84
N LEU A 109 -2.40 -2.03 -15.95
CA LEU A 109 -1.01 -2.40 -15.67
C LEU A 109 -0.08 -1.67 -16.64
N PRO A 110 1.02 -1.04 -16.17
CA PRO A 110 1.93 -0.26 -17.01
C PRO A 110 2.61 -1.11 -18.10
N VAL A 111 2.74 -2.42 -17.89
CA VAL A 111 3.27 -3.37 -18.87
C VAL A 111 2.25 -3.80 -19.92
N THR A 112 0.96 -3.49 -19.76
CA THR A 112 -0.06 -3.87 -20.75
C THR A 112 0.06 -3.02 -22.00
N VAL A 113 0.11 -3.69 -23.16
CA VAL A 113 0.12 -3.09 -24.50
C VAL A 113 -1.29 -3.04 -25.08
N THR A 114 -2.02 -4.16 -25.02
CA THR A 114 -3.41 -4.26 -25.50
C THR A 114 -4.07 -5.51 -24.92
N GLY A 115 -5.36 -5.70 -25.21
CA GLY A 115 -6.07 -6.90 -24.82
C GLY A 115 -7.37 -7.12 -25.58
N ALA A 116 -7.98 -8.26 -25.31
CA ALA A 116 -9.30 -8.62 -25.78
C ALA A 116 -10.03 -9.50 -24.75
N LEU A 117 -11.36 -9.48 -24.79
CA LEU A 117 -12.23 -10.30 -23.96
C LEU A 117 -13.15 -11.13 -24.84
N MET A 118 -13.13 -12.44 -24.65
CA MET A 118 -13.87 -13.42 -25.46
C MET A 118 -15.30 -13.63 -24.95
N PRO A 119 -16.22 -14.19 -25.78
CA PRO A 119 -17.63 -14.34 -25.41
C PRO A 119 -17.88 -15.24 -24.20
N ASP A 120 -16.99 -16.19 -23.95
CA ASP A 120 -17.05 -17.14 -22.83
C ASP A 120 -16.37 -16.60 -21.56
N ALA A 121 -16.01 -15.32 -21.54
CA ALA A 121 -15.24 -14.74 -20.46
C ALA A 121 -16.03 -14.69 -19.16
N HIS A 122 -15.41 -15.27 -18.13
CA HIS A 122 -15.94 -15.36 -16.78
C HIS A 122 -14.82 -15.09 -15.77
N GLN A 123 -15.21 -14.89 -14.51
CA GLN A 123 -14.27 -14.49 -13.47
C GLN A 123 -13.16 -15.54 -13.26
N GLY A 124 -11.90 -15.10 -13.31
CA GLY A 124 -10.70 -15.91 -13.05
C GLY A 124 -9.91 -15.43 -11.82
N TYR A 125 -8.59 -15.59 -11.84
CA TYR A 125 -7.66 -15.09 -10.83
C TYR A 125 -6.73 -14.04 -11.46
N GLY A 126 -6.88 -12.76 -11.09
CA GLY A 126 -6.12 -11.66 -11.70
C GLY A 126 -6.66 -11.24 -13.06
N LEU A 127 -6.51 -12.07 -14.09
CA LEU A 127 -7.08 -11.90 -15.43
C LEU A 127 -8.28 -12.85 -15.61
N PRO A 128 -9.34 -12.44 -16.34
CA PRO A 128 -10.48 -13.33 -16.56
C PRO A 128 -10.09 -14.52 -17.43
N ILE A 129 -10.74 -15.67 -17.20
CA ILE A 129 -10.73 -16.75 -18.18
C ILE A 129 -11.39 -16.21 -19.45
N GLY A 130 -10.85 -16.53 -20.63
CA GLY A 130 -11.27 -15.91 -21.90
C GLY A 130 -10.72 -14.48 -22.11
N GLY A 131 -9.87 -13.98 -21.21
CA GLY A 131 -9.08 -12.77 -21.41
C GLY A 131 -7.80 -13.03 -22.20
N VAL A 132 -7.47 -12.12 -23.12
CA VAL A 132 -6.19 -12.07 -23.81
C VAL A 132 -5.51 -10.76 -23.46
N LEU A 133 -4.29 -10.83 -22.94
CA LEU A 133 -3.50 -9.66 -22.56
C LEU A 133 -2.14 -9.72 -23.24
N ALA A 134 -1.81 -8.69 -24.02
CA ALA A 134 -0.48 -8.50 -24.57
C ALA A 134 0.32 -7.59 -23.63
N THR A 135 1.49 -8.06 -23.21
CA THR A 135 2.39 -7.37 -22.29
C THR A 135 3.71 -7.03 -22.96
N ASP A 136 4.31 -5.92 -22.54
CA ASP A 136 5.66 -5.52 -22.93
C ASP A 136 6.67 -6.16 -21.96
N ASN A 137 7.47 -7.09 -22.48
CA ASN A 137 8.58 -7.73 -21.77
C ASN A 137 8.25 -8.24 -20.34
N ALA A 138 7.03 -8.74 -20.13
CA ALA A 138 6.56 -9.22 -18.84
C ALA A 138 5.74 -10.51 -18.98
N VAL A 139 5.95 -11.45 -18.06
CA VAL A 139 5.11 -12.64 -17.89
C VAL A 139 4.32 -12.48 -16.61
N ILE A 140 3.01 -12.69 -16.69
CA ILE A 140 2.13 -12.59 -15.52
C ILE A 140 1.58 -13.99 -15.20
N PRO A 141 1.97 -14.61 -14.06
CA PRO A 141 1.73 -16.05 -13.85
C PRO A 141 0.32 -16.52 -13.49
N TYR A 142 -0.60 -15.59 -13.19
CA TYR A 142 -1.91 -15.95 -12.61
C TYR A 142 -2.88 -16.60 -13.61
#